data_AF-A0A9E2NY88-F1
#
_entry.id   AF-A0A9E2NY88-F1
#
_cell.length_a   1.000
_cell.length_b   1.000
_cell.length_c   1.000
_cell.angle_alpha   90.00
_cell.angle_beta   90.00
_cell.angle_gamma   90.00
#
_symmetry.space_group_name_H-M   'P 1'
#
loop_
_entity.id
_entity.type
_entity.pdbx_description
1 polymer ?
#
loop_
_entity_poly.entity_id
_entity_poly.type
_entity_poly.pdbx_seq_one_letter_code
_entity_poly.pdbx_strand_id
1 'polypeptide(L)'
;MEYHVKKLQLFQNLSYSKTSTFMEEKMIKYTTLVDKKNLEPKPEDYLVNPHPCGNIIKNEAPLPQDTECIPAGLYAFVQSDYTEGNLTQAAEALWLECLWEEYEPLDDTIYLRELEHGDRTVFQLFRKIKG
;
A
#
# COMPACT_ATOMS: atom_id res chain seq x y z
N MET A 1 -0.39 -7.45 17.83
CA MET A 1 -1.23 -7.96 16.74
C MET A 1 -0.27 -8.65 15.76
N GLU A 2 -0.55 -9.87 15.33
CA GLU A 2 0.32 -10.58 14.39
C GLU A 2 -0.15 -10.28 12.97
N TYR A 3 0.76 -9.78 12.13
CA TYR A 3 0.49 -9.49 10.73
C TYR A 3 0.97 -10.66 9.87
N HIS A 4 0.07 -11.20 9.05
CA HIS A 4 0.43 -12.22 8.07
C HIS A 4 0.68 -11.58 6.72
N VAL A 5 1.95 -11.39 6.39
CA VAL A 5 2.38 -10.88 5.08
C VAL A 5 2.26 -12.00 4.04
N LYS A 6 1.75 -11.66 2.86
CA LYS A 6 1.55 -12.59 1.74
C LYS A 6 2.12 -12.02 0.46
N LYS A 7 2.37 -12.88 -0.52
CA LYS A 7 2.60 -12.47 -1.91
C LYS A 7 1.26 -12.27 -2.62
N LEU A 8 1.06 -11.08 -3.18
CA LEU A 8 -0.10 -10.73 -4.00
C LEU A 8 0.36 -10.47 -5.43
N GLN A 9 -0.24 -11.17 -6.40
CA GLN A 9 -0.06 -10.89 -7.82
C GLN A 9 -1.21 -9.99 -8.31
N LEU A 10 -0.88 -8.78 -8.73
CA LEU A 10 -1.79 -7.93 -9.49
C LEU A 10 -1.63 -8.26 -10.98
N PHE A 11 -2.72 -8.69 -11.63
CA PHE A 11 -2.75 -9.01 -13.05
C PHE A 11 -3.02 -7.80 -13.95
N GLN A 12 -3.54 -6.73 -13.37
CA GLN A 12 -3.86 -5.48 -14.05
C GLN A 12 -3.48 -4.29 -13.18
N ASN A 13 -3.27 -3.15 -13.81
CA ASN A 13 -3.03 -1.91 -13.09
C ASN A 13 -4.27 -1.54 -12.27
N LEU A 14 -4.05 -0.94 -11.11
CA LEU A 14 -5.11 -0.26 -10.38
C LEU A 14 -5.01 1.24 -10.72
N SER A 15 -6.15 1.89 -10.94
CA SER A 15 -6.19 3.30 -11.35
C SER A 15 -7.00 4.11 -10.35
N TYR A 16 -6.45 5.22 -9.89
CA TYR A 16 -7.07 6.10 -8.90
C TYR A 16 -7.05 7.54 -9.39
N SER A 17 -8.02 8.33 -8.94
CA SER A 17 -8.08 9.76 -9.23
C SER A 17 -8.72 10.51 -8.05
N LYS A 18 -8.26 11.74 -7.83
CA LYS A 18 -8.86 12.66 -6.84
C LYS A 18 -10.24 13.14 -7.26
N THR A 19 -10.56 13.01 -8.54
CA THR A 19 -11.86 13.39 -9.12
C THR A 19 -12.80 12.22 -9.37
N SER A 20 -12.38 10.98 -9.06
CA SER A 20 -13.26 9.82 -9.17
C SER A 20 -14.43 9.89 -8.18
N THR A 21 -15.59 9.40 -8.64
CA THR A 21 -16.84 9.42 -7.88
C THR A 21 -17.03 8.22 -6.94
N PHE A 22 -16.21 7.18 -7.06
CA PHE A 22 -16.35 5.94 -6.27
C PHE A 22 -15.61 6.03 -4.94
N MET A 23 -16.28 6.44 -3.86
CA MET A 23 -15.63 6.73 -2.57
C MET A 23 -15.32 5.52 -1.68
N GLU A 24 -15.76 4.31 -2.06
CA GLU A 24 -15.62 3.09 -1.26
C GLU A 24 -14.16 2.64 -1.05
N GLU A 25 -13.25 3.17 -1.86
CA GLU A 25 -11.87 2.73 -1.87
C GLU A 25 -10.93 3.89 -2.19
N LYS A 26 -9.96 4.10 -1.30
CA LYS A 26 -8.98 5.18 -1.37
C LYS A 26 -7.56 4.62 -1.46
N MET A 27 -6.68 5.37 -2.11
CA MET A 27 -5.26 5.05 -2.22
C MET A 27 -4.41 6.22 -1.72
N ILE A 28 -3.42 5.88 -0.89
CA ILE A 28 -2.36 6.78 -0.44
C ILE A 28 -1.03 6.11 -0.73
N LYS A 29 -0.11 6.84 -1.36
CA LYS A 29 1.29 6.42 -1.51
C LYS A 29 2.10 7.00 -0.36
N TYR A 30 2.96 6.18 0.22
CA TYR A 30 3.99 6.60 1.15
C TYR A 30 5.36 6.30 0.53
N THR A 31 6.34 7.08 0.94
CA THR A 31 7.75 6.71 0.78
C THR A 31 8.21 6.05 2.08
N THR A 32 9.14 5.09 2.01
CA THR A 32 9.83 4.56 3.19
C THR A 32 11.29 5.04 3.17
N LEU A 33 11.83 5.34 4.36
CA LEU A 33 13.26 5.63 4.54
C LEU A 33 14.01 4.40 5.09
N VAL A 34 13.32 3.28 5.26
CA VAL A 34 13.88 2.04 5.79
C VAL A 34 14.55 1.25 4.68
N ASP A 35 15.85 1.04 4.83
CA ASP A 35 16.66 0.22 3.93
C ASP A 35 17.40 -0.89 4.70
N LYS A 36 18.08 -1.79 3.97
CA LYS A 36 18.81 -2.93 4.56
C LYS A 36 20.00 -2.53 5.44
N LYS A 37 20.46 -1.28 5.36
CA LYS A 37 21.56 -0.74 6.17
C LYS A 37 21.05 -0.10 7.46
N ASN A 38 19.77 0.26 7.50
CA ASN A 38 19.11 0.77 8.70
C ASN A 38 18.73 -0.39 9.63
N LEU A 39 19.61 -0.70 10.58
CA LEU A 39 19.43 -1.82 11.52
C LEU A 39 18.43 -1.53 12.64
N GLU A 40 18.17 -0.25 12.93
CA GLU A 40 17.25 0.20 13.98
C GLU A 40 16.36 1.35 13.44
N PRO A 41 15.52 1.07 12.43
CA PRO A 41 14.63 2.07 11.87
C PRO A 41 13.65 2.59 12.90
N LYS A 42 13.36 3.90 12.86
CA LYS A 42 12.34 4.47 13.74
C LYS A 42 10.95 4.17 13.17
N PRO A 43 9.92 4.08 14.04
CA PRO A 43 8.54 3.90 13.58
C PRO A 43 8.10 4.94 12.54
N GLU A 44 8.52 6.20 12.68
CA GLU A 44 8.21 7.25 11.72
C GLU A 44 8.86 7.07 10.32
N ASP A 45 9.90 6.24 10.18
CA ASP A 45 10.63 6.07 8.92
C ASP A 45 9.91 5.11 7.94
N TYR A 46 8.99 4.29 8.44
CA TYR A 46 8.31 3.29 7.62
C TYR A 46 7.33 3.90 6.62
N LEU A 47 6.63 4.97 7.00
CA LEU A 47 5.57 5.59 6.22
C LEU A 47 5.75 7.12 6.26
N VAL A 48 6.56 7.66 5.35
CA VAL A 48 6.80 9.10 5.20
C VAL A 48 6.12 9.68 3.96
N ASN A 49 5.98 11.00 3.91
CA ASN A 49 5.49 11.76 2.75
C ASN A 49 4.18 11.21 2.15
N PRO A 50 3.06 11.20 2.90
CA PRO A 50 1.79 10.73 2.38
C PRO A 50 1.37 11.52 1.15
N HIS A 51 1.12 10.82 0.05
CA HIS A 51 0.62 11.35 -1.20
C HIS A 51 -0.72 10.71 -1.55
N PRO A 52 -1.85 11.40 -1.31
CA PRO A 52 -3.17 10.89 -1.67
C PRO A 52 -3.33 10.79 -3.19
N CYS A 53 -3.61 9.58 -3.69
CA CYS A 53 -3.93 9.34 -5.11
C CYS A 53 -5.42 9.51 -5.42
N GLY A 54 -6.27 9.59 -4.39
CA GLY A 54 -7.72 9.70 -4.53
C GLY A 54 -8.42 8.35 -4.46
N ASN A 55 -9.56 8.25 -5.13
CA ASN A 55 -10.42 7.07 -5.07
C ASN A 55 -10.29 6.18 -6.32
N ILE A 56 -10.71 4.92 -6.19
CA ILE A 56 -10.64 3.94 -7.29
C ILE A 56 -11.45 4.37 -8.50
N ILE A 57 -10.89 4.23 -9.70
CA ILE A 57 -11.63 4.42 -10.94
C ILE A 57 -12.30 3.10 -11.33
N LYS A 58 -13.63 3.04 -11.31
CA LYS A 58 -14.41 1.88 -11.78
C LYS A 58 -15.26 2.28 -12.98
N ASN A 59 -14.96 1.75 -14.16
CA ASN A 59 -15.78 1.94 -15.37
C ASN A 59 -16.00 3.41 -15.81
N GLU A 60 -15.15 4.36 -15.37
CA GLU A 60 -15.23 5.75 -15.84
C GLU A 60 -14.56 5.87 -17.22
N ALA A 61 -15.30 6.41 -18.19
CA ALA A 61 -14.79 6.71 -19.52
C ALA A 61 -15.34 8.09 -19.99
N PRO A 62 -14.48 9.05 -20.37
CA PRO A 62 -13.01 8.98 -20.42
C PRO A 62 -12.36 8.95 -19.02
N LEU A 63 -11.11 8.48 -18.94
CA LEU A 63 -10.34 8.49 -17.70
C LEU A 63 -10.07 9.95 -17.24
N PRO A 64 -10.14 10.22 -15.92
CA PRO A 64 -9.74 11.52 -15.37
C PRO A 64 -8.31 11.92 -15.74
N GLN A 65 -8.05 13.21 -15.94
CA GLN A 65 -6.72 13.71 -16.31
C GLN A 65 -5.67 13.50 -15.20
N ASP A 66 -6.11 13.42 -13.95
CA ASP A 66 -5.27 13.21 -12.76
C ASP A 66 -5.12 11.73 -12.39
N THR A 67 -5.38 10.82 -13.34
CA THR A 67 -5.30 9.37 -13.10
C THR A 67 -3.88 8.96 -12.71
N GLU A 68 -3.75 8.35 -11.53
CA GLU A 68 -2.55 7.67 -11.07
C GLU A 68 -2.71 6.16 -11.15
N CYS A 69 -1.72 5.49 -11.74
CA CYS A 69 -1.71 4.04 -11.91
C CYS A 69 -0.74 3.37 -10.93
N ILE A 70 -1.22 2.32 -10.28
CA ILE A 70 -0.39 1.35 -9.57
C ILE A 70 -0.18 0.18 -10.55
N PRO A 71 1.07 -0.11 -10.93
CA PRO A 71 1.34 -1.07 -11.99
C PRO A 71 0.98 -2.51 -11.58
N ALA A 72 0.63 -3.35 -12.55
CA ALA A 72 0.59 -4.79 -12.34
C ALA A 72 1.97 -5.32 -11.89
N GLY A 73 1.97 -6.45 -11.19
CA GLY A 73 3.19 -7.07 -10.68
C GLY A 73 2.99 -7.86 -9.39
N LEU A 74 4.11 -8.30 -8.83
CA LEU A 74 4.15 -9.02 -7.57
C LEU A 74 4.38 -8.05 -6.40
N TYR A 75 3.67 -8.26 -5.32
CA TYR A 75 3.67 -7.40 -4.14
C TYR A 75 3.81 -8.22 -2.86
N ALA A 76 4.60 -7.73 -1.91
CA ALA A 76 4.42 -8.12 -0.51
C ALA A 76 3.23 -7.33 0.04
N PHE A 77 2.33 -8.01 0.75
CA PHE A 77 1.00 -7.51 1.05
C PHE A 77 0.57 -7.91 2.46
N VAL A 78 -0.06 -6.98 3.18
CA VAL A 78 -0.69 -7.22 4.49
C VAL A 78 -2.05 -6.53 4.52
N GLN A 79 -3.02 -7.15 5.21
CA GLN A 79 -4.36 -6.61 5.40
C GLN A 79 -4.80 -6.75 6.86
N SER A 80 -5.51 -5.73 7.37
CA SER A 80 -6.13 -5.77 8.69
C SER A 80 -7.27 -4.75 8.78
N ASP A 81 -8.13 -4.90 9.78
CA ASP A 81 -9.06 -3.84 10.18
C ASP A 81 -8.28 -2.58 10.58
N TYR A 82 -8.83 -1.41 10.24
CA TYR A 82 -8.24 -0.13 10.60
C TYR A 82 -8.42 0.15 12.08
N THR A 83 -7.32 0.31 12.81
CA THR A 83 -7.30 0.75 14.21
C THR A 83 -6.20 1.78 14.38
N GLU A 84 -6.37 2.73 15.29
CA GLU A 84 -5.38 3.79 15.51
C GLU A 84 -3.99 3.21 15.81
N GLY A 85 -2.96 3.70 15.09
CA GLY A 85 -1.55 3.31 15.29
C GLY A 85 -1.11 1.99 14.64
N ASN A 86 -1.99 1.26 13.96
CA ASN A 86 -1.66 -0.08 13.45
C ASN A 86 -0.97 -0.08 12.07
N LEU A 87 -1.07 1.01 11.31
CA LEU A 87 -0.45 1.15 9.99
C LEU A 87 1.07 1.02 10.04
N THR A 88 1.72 1.67 11.01
CA THR A 88 3.18 1.62 11.16
C THR A 88 3.65 0.21 11.52
N GLN A 89 2.95 -0.48 12.42
CA GLN A 89 3.26 -1.87 12.79
C GLN A 89 3.10 -2.82 11.60
N ALA A 90 2.10 -2.58 10.75
CA ALA A 90 1.90 -3.36 9.53
C ALA A 90 2.99 -3.08 8.48
N ALA A 91 3.43 -1.82 8.33
CA ALA A 91 4.55 -1.45 7.46
C ALA A 91 5.87 -2.06 7.94
N GLU A 92 6.09 -2.09 9.26
CA GLU A 92 7.22 -2.77 9.88
C GLU A 92 7.19 -4.28 9.60
N ALA A 93 6.06 -4.95 9.85
CA ALA A 93 5.91 -6.37 9.56
C ALA A 93 6.18 -6.68 8.07
N LEU A 94 5.71 -5.83 7.17
CA LEU A 94 5.92 -5.97 5.73
C LEU A 94 7.40 -5.81 5.35
N TRP A 95 8.15 -4.94 6.02
CA TRP A 95 9.60 -4.84 5.86
C TRP A 95 10.35 -6.06 6.40
N LEU A 96 10.02 -6.50 7.62
CA LEU A 96 10.66 -7.64 8.26
C LEU A 96 10.45 -8.92 7.45
N GLU A 97 9.24 -9.13 6.92
CA GLU A 97 8.97 -10.28 6.05
C GLU A 97 9.81 -10.20 4.77
N CYS A 98 9.92 -9.01 4.14
CA CYS A 98 10.78 -8.85 2.98
C CYS A 98 12.25 -9.18 3.27
N LEU A 99 12.73 -8.91 4.49
CA LEU A 99 14.08 -9.30 4.91
C LEU A 99 14.20 -10.81 5.12
N TRP A 100 13.26 -11.43 5.83
CA TRP A 100 13.30 -12.86 6.16
C TRP A 100 13.11 -13.78 4.96
N GLU A 101 12.14 -13.46 4.11
CA GLU A 101 11.83 -14.24 2.93
C GLU A 101 12.67 -13.82 1.70
N GLU A 102 13.64 -12.92 1.91
CA GLU A 102 14.53 -12.37 0.89
C GLU A 102 13.80 -11.75 -0.32
N TYR A 103 12.61 -11.18 -0.10
CA TYR A 103 11.92 -10.42 -1.14
C TYR A 103 12.68 -9.14 -1.41
N GLU A 104 13.14 -8.96 -2.64
CA GLU A 104 13.83 -7.74 -3.07
C GLU A 104 12.79 -6.67 -3.44
N PRO A 105 12.61 -5.60 -2.64
CA PRO A 105 11.73 -4.52 -3.04
C PRO A 105 12.29 -3.79 -4.26
N LEU A 106 11.40 -3.39 -5.16
CA LEU A 106 11.82 -2.70 -6.40
C LEU A 106 12.01 -1.19 -6.22
N ASP A 107 11.37 -0.62 -5.21
CA ASP A 107 11.40 0.80 -4.91
C ASP A 107 11.07 1.07 -3.43
N ASP A 108 11.15 2.33 -3.05
CA ASP A 108 10.87 2.85 -1.71
C ASP A 108 9.40 3.24 -1.53
N THR A 109 8.49 2.75 -2.37
CA THR A 109 7.06 3.08 -2.31
C THR A 109 6.30 2.03 -1.51
N ILE A 110 5.48 2.48 -0.58
CA ILE A 110 4.45 1.68 0.08
C ILE A 110 3.08 2.23 -0.29
N TYR A 111 2.19 1.35 -0.75
CA TYR A 111 0.82 1.67 -1.09
C TYR A 111 -0.08 1.33 0.08
N LEU A 112 -0.89 2.28 0.52
CA LEU A 112 -1.98 2.10 1.46
C LEU A 112 -3.29 2.19 0.70
N ARG A 113 -4.06 1.11 0.72
CA ARG A 113 -5.42 1.05 0.19
C ARG A 113 -6.39 0.91 1.34
N GLU A 114 -7.31 1.85 1.45
CA GLU A 114 -8.39 1.84 2.44
C GLU A 114 -9.68 1.40 1.75
N LEU A 115 -10.37 0.43 2.34
CA LEU A 115 -11.59 -0.18 1.83
C LEU A 115 -12.71 0.00 2.85
N GLU A 116 -13.78 0.69 2.45
CA GLU A 116 -14.99 0.84 3.25
C GLU A 116 -15.92 -0.37 3.02
N HIS A 117 -16.21 -1.11 4.08
CA HIS A 117 -17.10 -2.27 4.08
C HIS A 117 -18.18 -2.09 5.15
N GLY A 118 -19.24 -1.36 4.80
CA GLY A 118 -20.35 -1.09 5.71
C GLY A 118 -19.92 -0.22 6.88
N ASP A 119 -19.93 -0.79 8.09
CA ASP A 119 -19.54 -0.11 9.34
C ASP A 119 -18.03 -0.25 9.66
N ARG A 120 -17.26 -0.92 8.80
CA ARG A 120 -15.84 -1.19 9.02
C ARG A 120 -14.98 -0.65 7.90
N THR A 121 -13.79 -0.19 8.28
CA THR A 121 -12.72 0.14 7.34
C THR A 121 -11.62 -0.90 7.47
N VAL A 122 -11.25 -1.50 6.34
CA VAL A 122 -10.10 -2.40 6.22
C VAL A 122 -9.00 -1.64 5.51
N PHE A 123 -7.75 -1.81 5.95
CA PHE A 123 -6.61 -1.33 5.19
C PHE A 123 -5.80 -2.48 4.60
N GLN A 124 -5.15 -2.18 3.50
CA GLN A 124 -4.18 -3.04 2.84
C GLN A 124 -2.90 -2.23 2.63
N LEU A 125 -1.78 -2.71 3.16
CA LEU A 125 -0.47 -2.18 2.83
C LEU A 125 0.24 -3.14 1.88
N PHE A 126 0.86 -2.60 0.84
CA PHE A 126 1.62 -3.41 -0.08
C PHE A 126 2.79 -2.65 -0.68
N ARG A 127 3.87 -3.37 -0.98
CA ARG A 127 5.03 -2.85 -1.69
C ARG A 127 5.42 -3.77 -2.82
N LYS A 128 5.93 -3.19 -3.90
CA LYS A 128 6.30 -3.97 -5.08
C LYS A 128 7.59 -4.74 -4.81
N ILE A 129 7.59 -6.02 -5.16
CA ILE A 129 8.76 -6.91 -5.00
C ILE A 129 9.12 -7.53 -6.34
N LYS A 130 10.38 -7.97 -6.45
CA LYS A 130 10.85 -8.72 -7.61
C LYS A 130 10.11 -10.06 -7.71
N GLY A 131 9.65 -10.37 -8.92
CA GLY A 131 8.97 -11.63 -9.27
C GLY A 131 9.94 -12.74 -9.66
#